data_AF-A0A734CEI8-F1
#
_entry.id   AF-A0A734CEI8-F1
#
_cell.length_a   1.000
_cell.length_b   1.000
_cell.length_c   1.000
_cell.angle_alpha   90.00
_cell.angle_beta   90.00
_cell.angle_gamma   90.00
#
_symmetry.space_group_name_H-M   'P 1'
#
loop_
_entity.id
_entity.type
_entity.pdbx_description
1 polymer ?
#
loop_
_entity_poly.entity_id
_entity_poly.type
_entity_poly.pdbx_seq_one_letter_code
_entity_poly.pdbx_strand_id
1 'polypeptide(L)'
;MTDINEVINTINALISSGQLTQMVVAKETGLSDATISAFRKGKYKGDNASVSESLIAWYGNWQRRNTLPERPQFVETQTVKELRDLFQSVRVMGCINVIVGAPGVGKTVTARDYCSNPNTWMITLSPAHSSVTECLLELADALGLKDVSKNKGDLSRAIRRKLTGVQGLLIVDEADHLGVEGLEQLRAIQDASGVGMVLIGNPQGLSRASRYGDLARLFSRIARAKQLKKAKIADVKAIANAWGITGENELAVMQAIAEKPGALRVLTHTLNQAWIAANGEGSLLTEKHIKTAFKEVYSNPELLAQV
;
A
#
# COMPACT_ATOMS: atom_id res chain seq x y z
N MET A 1 16.08 -10.35 -37.77
CA MET A 1 16.03 -8.88 -37.70
C MET A 1 14.57 -8.48 -37.70
N THR A 2 14.14 -7.65 -36.76
CA THR A 2 12.77 -7.14 -36.72
C THR A 2 12.51 -6.26 -37.93
N ASP A 3 11.45 -6.52 -38.69
CA ASP A 3 11.08 -5.72 -39.87
C ASP A 3 10.44 -4.40 -39.41
N ILE A 4 10.88 -3.27 -39.96
CA ILE A 4 10.29 -1.96 -39.68
C ILE A 4 8.79 -1.90 -40.04
N ASN A 5 8.35 -2.65 -41.05
CA ASN A 5 6.94 -2.72 -41.41
C ASN A 5 6.09 -3.37 -40.30
N GLU A 6 6.64 -4.40 -39.63
CA GLU A 6 6.01 -5.04 -38.49
C GLU A 6 5.88 -4.05 -37.32
N VAL A 7 6.95 -3.29 -37.03
CA VAL A 7 6.95 -2.25 -35.99
C VAL A 7 5.87 -1.19 -36.26
N ILE A 8 5.80 -0.68 -37.49
CA ILE A 8 4.80 0.33 -37.88
C ILE A 8 3.39 -0.22 -37.75
N ASN A 9 3.14 -1.46 -38.18
CA ASN A 9 1.83 -2.10 -38.06
C ASN A 9 1.41 -2.24 -36.60
N THR A 10 2.32 -2.64 -35.71
CA THR A 10 2.03 -2.73 -34.27
C THR A 10 1.76 -1.36 -33.66
N ILE A 11 2.57 -0.33 -33.98
CA ILE A 11 2.32 1.05 -33.52
C ILE A 11 0.93 1.53 -33.98
N ASN A 12 0.55 1.25 -35.23
CA ASN A 12 -0.76 1.61 -35.77
C ASN A 12 -1.89 0.92 -35.00
N ALA A 13 -1.76 -0.39 -34.73
CA ALA A 13 -2.74 -1.16 -33.99
C ALA A 13 -2.92 -0.61 -32.55
N LEU A 14 -1.81 -0.35 -31.85
CA LEU A 14 -1.81 0.15 -30.46
C LEU A 14 -2.41 1.56 -30.33
N ILE A 15 -2.19 2.41 -31.35
CA ILE A 15 -2.81 3.72 -31.40
C ILE A 15 -4.31 3.60 -31.69
N SER A 16 -4.70 2.70 -32.61
CA SER A 16 -6.12 2.48 -32.94
C SER A 16 -6.92 1.88 -31.78
N SER A 17 -6.29 1.04 -30.95
CA SER A 17 -6.90 0.45 -29.75
C SER A 17 -6.93 1.38 -28.53
N GLY A 18 -6.31 2.57 -28.64
CA GLY A 18 -6.21 3.54 -27.55
C GLY A 18 -5.20 3.16 -26.44
N GLN A 19 -4.43 2.08 -26.61
CA GLN A 19 -3.43 1.65 -25.63
C GLN A 19 -2.18 2.54 -25.62
N LEU A 20 -1.88 3.21 -26.74
CA LEU A 20 -0.78 4.16 -26.86
C LEU A 20 -1.23 5.39 -27.64
N THR A 21 -0.53 6.51 -27.42
CA THR A 21 -0.67 7.68 -28.27
C THR A 21 0.60 7.90 -29.07
N GLN A 22 0.48 8.47 -30.26
CA GLN A 22 1.65 8.81 -31.10
C GLN A 22 2.63 9.73 -30.34
N MET A 23 2.09 10.61 -29.50
CA MET A 23 2.83 11.53 -28.66
C MET A 23 3.73 10.83 -27.62
N VAL A 24 3.27 9.69 -27.08
CA VAL A 24 4.10 8.85 -26.19
C VAL A 24 5.27 8.25 -26.97
N VAL A 25 5.02 7.69 -28.16
CA VAL A 25 6.09 7.12 -29.01
C VAL A 25 7.11 8.19 -29.41
N ALA A 26 6.66 9.38 -29.76
CA ALA A 26 7.51 10.53 -30.08
C ALA A 26 8.43 10.90 -28.92
N LYS A 27 7.86 11.04 -27.71
CA LYS A 27 8.61 11.35 -26.50
C LYS A 27 9.65 10.27 -26.16
N GLU A 28 9.29 9.00 -26.26
CA GLU A 28 10.18 7.89 -25.91
C GLU A 28 11.30 7.64 -26.94
N THR A 29 11.07 7.98 -28.21
CA THR A 29 12.08 7.86 -29.28
C THR A 29 12.94 9.12 -29.43
N GLY A 30 12.54 10.24 -28.84
CA GLY A 30 13.16 11.55 -29.06
C GLY A 30 12.86 12.17 -30.42
N LEU A 31 11.96 11.57 -31.21
CA LEU A 31 11.54 12.08 -32.53
C LEU A 31 10.37 13.05 -32.38
N SER A 32 10.21 13.97 -33.34
CA SER A 32 9.04 14.84 -33.37
C SER A 32 7.77 14.08 -33.75
N ASP A 33 6.62 14.49 -33.21
CA ASP A 33 5.32 13.88 -33.55
C ASP A 33 5.03 13.96 -35.07
N ALA A 34 5.42 15.06 -35.71
CA ALA A 34 5.32 15.24 -37.16
C ALA A 34 6.19 14.23 -37.94
N THR A 35 7.42 13.96 -37.46
CA THR A 35 8.33 12.95 -38.03
C THR A 35 7.69 11.57 -37.97
N ILE A 36 7.17 11.16 -36.81
CA ILE A 36 6.52 9.86 -36.65
C ILE A 36 5.27 9.74 -37.54
N SER A 37 4.43 10.79 -37.60
CA SER A 37 3.23 10.78 -38.46
C SER A 37 3.58 10.64 -39.95
N ALA A 38 4.58 11.40 -40.41
CA ALA A 38 5.03 11.35 -41.80
C ALA A 38 5.66 9.99 -42.14
N PHE A 39 6.45 9.42 -41.22
CA PHE A 39 7.11 8.13 -41.41
C PHE A 39 6.11 6.98 -41.46
N ARG A 40 5.15 6.92 -40.52
CA ARG A 40 4.05 5.93 -40.51
C ARG A 40 3.21 5.94 -41.79
N LYS A 41 3.11 7.09 -42.46
CA LYS A 41 2.36 7.28 -43.72
C LYS A 41 3.21 7.07 -44.97
N GLY A 42 4.50 6.73 -44.82
CA GLY A 42 5.44 6.60 -45.95
C GLY A 42 5.76 7.92 -46.66
N LYS A 43 5.52 9.07 -46.03
CA LYS A 43 5.71 10.42 -46.62
C LYS A 43 6.94 11.16 -46.07
N TYR A 44 7.73 10.53 -45.21
CA TYR A 44 8.92 11.16 -44.63
C TYR A 44 10.08 11.19 -45.64
N LYS A 45 10.58 12.40 -45.93
CA LYS A 45 11.65 12.63 -46.93
C LYS A 45 13.05 12.79 -46.31
N GLY A 46 13.16 12.71 -44.99
CA GLY A 46 14.44 12.81 -44.29
C GLY A 46 15.17 11.48 -44.23
N ASP A 47 16.02 11.33 -43.21
CA ASP A 47 16.75 10.09 -42.96
C ASP A 47 15.82 8.99 -42.45
N ASN A 48 15.33 8.16 -43.38
CA ASN A 48 14.47 7.03 -43.07
C ASN A 48 15.22 5.91 -42.33
N ALA A 49 16.54 5.79 -42.48
CA ALA A 49 17.32 4.75 -41.80
C ALA A 49 17.44 5.03 -40.30
N SER A 50 17.81 6.26 -39.93
CA SER A 50 17.91 6.67 -38.52
C SER A 50 16.56 6.57 -37.78
N VAL A 51 15.46 6.95 -38.44
CA VAL A 51 14.11 6.81 -37.87
C VAL A 51 13.74 5.33 -37.71
N SER A 52 14.08 4.48 -38.68
CA SER A 52 13.83 3.04 -38.61
C SER A 52 14.55 2.39 -37.44
N GLU A 53 15.85 2.69 -37.26
CA GLU A 53 16.65 2.16 -36.14
C GLU A 53 16.07 2.58 -34.78
N SER A 54 15.70 3.86 -34.65
CA SER A 54 15.10 4.40 -33.43
C SER A 54 13.78 3.71 -33.07
N LEU A 55 12.93 3.47 -34.07
CA LEU A 55 11.63 2.80 -33.89
C LEU A 55 11.79 1.30 -33.60
N ILE A 56 12.74 0.61 -34.24
CA ILE A 56 13.05 -0.80 -33.96
C ILE A 56 13.60 -0.96 -32.54
N ALA A 57 14.51 -0.08 -32.11
CA ALA A 57 15.04 -0.09 -30.75
C ALA A 57 13.95 0.18 -29.72
N TRP A 58 13.10 1.19 -29.98
CA TRP A 58 11.92 1.48 -29.15
C TRP A 58 10.98 0.29 -29.06
N TYR A 59 10.66 -0.37 -30.18
CA TYR A 59 9.78 -1.52 -30.21
C TYR A 59 10.34 -2.71 -29.44
N GLY A 60 11.63 -3.00 -29.58
CA GLY A 60 12.29 -4.05 -28.81
C GLY A 60 12.30 -3.77 -27.30
N ASN A 61 12.38 -2.50 -26.90
CA ASN A 61 12.24 -2.09 -25.48
C ASN A 61 10.78 -2.12 -25.01
N TRP A 62 9.83 -1.73 -25.86
CA TRP A 62 8.40 -1.77 -25.57
C TRP A 62 7.89 -3.20 -25.42
N GLN A 63 8.28 -4.12 -26.31
CA GLN A 63 7.97 -5.54 -26.19
C GLN A 63 8.50 -6.11 -24.88
N ARG A 64 9.77 -5.84 -24.55
CA ARG A 64 10.36 -6.26 -23.27
C ARG A 64 9.59 -5.73 -22.06
N ARG A 65 9.24 -4.43 -22.06
CA ARG A 65 8.42 -3.82 -20.99
C ARG A 65 7.04 -4.45 -20.88
N ASN A 66 6.37 -4.73 -21.99
CA ASN A 66 5.02 -5.29 -21.99
C ASN A 66 4.95 -6.80 -21.76
N THR A 67 6.06 -7.52 -21.93
CA THR A 67 6.18 -8.92 -21.47
C THR A 67 6.51 -9.02 -19.99
N LEU A 68 7.03 -7.96 -19.38
CA LEU A 68 7.35 -7.93 -17.95
C LEU A 68 6.11 -7.44 -17.17
N PRO A 69 5.70 -8.14 -16.10
CA PRO A 69 4.60 -7.68 -15.26
C PRO A 69 4.92 -6.29 -14.70
N GLU A 70 3.99 -5.34 -14.84
CA GLU A 70 4.05 -4.10 -14.07
C GLU A 70 4.00 -4.43 -12.58
N ARG A 71 4.83 -3.74 -11.79
CA ARG A 71 4.84 -3.91 -10.33
C ARG A 71 3.43 -3.61 -9.77
N PRO A 72 2.80 -4.54 -9.02
CA PRO A 72 1.50 -4.27 -8.42
C PRO A 72 1.63 -3.23 -7.30
N GLN A 73 0.80 -2.19 -7.33
CA GLN A 73 0.82 -1.14 -6.29
C GLN A 73 0.08 -1.57 -5.01
N PHE A 74 -1.02 -2.29 -5.16
CA PHE A 74 -1.81 -2.85 -4.06
C PHE A 74 -2.32 -4.22 -4.47
N VAL A 75 -2.19 -5.21 -3.58
CA VAL A 75 -2.67 -6.57 -3.81
C VAL A 75 -3.79 -6.87 -2.84
N GLU A 76 -4.97 -7.21 -3.36
CA GLU A 76 -6.10 -7.61 -2.54
C GLU A 76 -5.92 -9.04 -2.02
N THR A 77 -5.30 -9.15 -0.85
CA THR A 77 -5.06 -10.43 -0.17
C THR A 77 -6.27 -10.89 0.64
N GLN A 78 -6.24 -12.13 1.14
CA GLN A 78 -7.31 -12.61 2.02
C GLN A 78 -7.38 -11.78 3.32
N THR A 79 -6.23 -11.38 3.86
CA THR A 79 -6.17 -10.50 5.03
C THR A 79 -6.75 -9.11 4.73
N VAL A 80 -6.54 -8.56 3.54
CA VAL A 80 -7.19 -7.30 3.12
C VAL A 80 -8.72 -7.45 3.17
N LYS A 81 -9.26 -8.50 2.56
CA LYS A 81 -10.71 -8.76 2.53
C LYS A 81 -11.31 -8.85 3.93
N GLU A 82 -10.72 -9.67 4.80
CA GLU A 82 -11.17 -9.82 6.18
C GLU A 82 -11.13 -8.52 6.99
N LEU A 83 -10.14 -7.67 6.76
CA LEU A 83 -10.03 -6.38 7.43
C LEU A 83 -11.07 -5.38 6.91
N ARG A 84 -11.31 -5.33 5.59
CA ARG A 84 -12.36 -4.49 5.01
C ARG A 84 -13.76 -4.88 5.52
N ASP A 85 -14.05 -6.17 5.62
CA ASP A 85 -15.31 -6.67 6.19
C ASP A 85 -15.46 -6.26 7.66
N LEU A 86 -14.37 -6.32 8.43
CA LEU A 86 -14.33 -5.87 9.81
C LEU A 86 -14.58 -4.36 9.90
N PHE A 87 -13.91 -3.55 9.08
CA PHE A 87 -14.11 -2.10 9.03
C PHE A 87 -15.55 -1.72 8.70
N GLN A 88 -16.15 -2.40 7.72
CA GLN A 88 -17.54 -2.21 7.36
C GLN A 88 -18.49 -2.57 8.51
N SER A 89 -18.25 -3.70 9.17
CA SER A 89 -19.05 -4.13 10.32
C SER A 89 -18.98 -3.11 11.47
N VAL A 90 -17.78 -2.60 11.76
CA VAL A 90 -17.56 -1.60 12.81
C VAL A 90 -18.26 -0.28 12.50
N ARG A 91 -18.20 0.17 11.25
CA ARG A 91 -18.91 1.36 10.78
C ARG A 91 -20.42 1.23 10.99
N VAL A 92 -20.99 0.08 10.64
CA VAL A 92 -22.44 -0.17 10.76
C VAL A 92 -22.87 -0.26 12.22
N MET A 93 -22.08 -0.95 13.05
CA MET A 93 -22.40 -1.16 14.46
C MET A 93 -22.11 0.05 15.35
N GLY A 94 -21.25 0.98 14.90
CA GLY A 94 -20.85 2.14 15.71
C GLY A 94 -20.10 1.74 16.98
N CYS A 95 -19.26 0.70 16.93
CA CYS A 95 -18.56 0.13 18.10
C CYS A 95 -17.04 0.33 18.01
N ILE A 96 -16.31 -0.09 19.06
CA ILE A 96 -14.84 -0.13 19.05
C ILE A 96 -14.38 -1.56 18.72
N ASN A 97 -13.48 -1.71 17.76
CA ASN A 97 -12.73 -2.95 17.55
C ASN A 97 -11.23 -2.72 17.67
N VAL A 98 -10.51 -3.76 18.11
CA VAL A 98 -9.05 -3.73 18.23
C VAL A 98 -8.44 -4.73 17.27
N ILE A 99 -7.45 -4.29 16.50
CA ILE A 99 -6.66 -5.16 15.61
C ILE A 99 -5.22 -5.15 16.09
N VAL A 100 -4.76 -6.30 16.56
CA VAL A 100 -3.36 -6.52 16.94
C VAL A 100 -2.72 -7.48 15.97
N GLY A 101 -1.46 -7.27 15.61
CA GLY A 101 -0.76 -8.24 14.78
C GLY A 101 0.70 -7.97 14.56
N ALA A 102 1.40 -8.98 14.07
CA ALA A 102 2.82 -8.89 13.75
C ALA A 102 3.10 -7.73 12.77
N PRO A 103 4.29 -7.10 12.84
CA PRO A 103 4.70 -6.10 11.86
C PRO A 103 4.67 -6.67 10.43
N GLY A 104 4.19 -5.87 9.48
CA GLY A 104 4.24 -6.21 8.06
C GLY A 104 3.22 -7.25 7.57
N VAL A 105 2.16 -7.53 8.33
CA VAL A 105 1.03 -8.38 7.87
C VAL A 105 -0.06 -7.63 7.08
N GLY A 106 0.15 -6.35 6.75
CA GLY A 106 -0.76 -5.57 5.89
C GLY A 106 -1.80 -4.69 6.58
N LYS A 107 -1.75 -4.51 7.91
CA LYS A 107 -2.72 -3.71 8.70
C LYS A 107 -2.84 -2.26 8.22
N THR A 108 -1.76 -1.48 8.37
CA THR A 108 -1.67 -0.06 7.98
C THR A 108 -1.99 0.17 6.50
N VAL A 109 -1.47 -0.71 5.63
CA VAL A 109 -1.70 -0.60 4.18
C VAL A 109 -3.18 -0.79 3.85
N THR A 110 -3.85 -1.77 4.48
CA THR A 110 -5.29 -1.99 4.30
C THR A 110 -6.11 -0.84 4.87
N ALA A 111 -5.77 -0.33 6.05
CA ALA A 111 -6.44 0.82 6.66
C ALA A 111 -6.36 2.07 5.78
N ARG A 112 -5.17 2.38 5.26
CA ARG A 112 -4.94 3.51 4.37
C ARG A 112 -5.73 3.40 3.08
N ASP A 113 -5.71 2.23 2.45
CA ASP A 113 -6.48 1.96 1.24
C ASP A 113 -8.00 2.12 1.50
N TYR A 114 -8.49 1.64 2.64
CA TYR A 114 -9.90 1.77 3.02
C TYR A 114 -10.35 3.22 3.26
N CYS A 115 -9.43 4.16 3.51
CA CYS A 115 -9.75 5.58 3.67
C CYS A 115 -10.26 6.26 2.39
N SER A 116 -10.15 5.59 1.24
CA SER A 116 -10.83 6.01 0.01
C SER A 116 -12.37 5.99 0.14
N ASN A 117 -12.91 5.24 1.10
CA ASN A 117 -14.34 5.22 1.37
C ASN A 117 -14.80 6.52 2.05
N PRO A 118 -15.98 7.09 1.70
CA PRO A 118 -16.51 8.29 2.33
C PRO A 118 -16.62 8.17 3.84
N ASN A 119 -16.44 9.30 4.55
CA ASN A 119 -16.53 9.38 6.02
C ASN A 119 -15.65 8.35 6.73
N THR A 120 -14.46 8.08 6.16
CA THR A 120 -13.40 7.30 6.79
C THR A 120 -12.26 8.24 7.12
N TRP A 121 -11.80 8.21 8.35
CA TRP A 121 -10.65 8.99 8.77
C TRP A 121 -9.64 8.06 9.41
N MET A 122 -8.37 8.34 9.17
CA MET A 122 -7.27 7.60 9.75
C MET A 122 -6.25 8.57 10.31
N ILE A 123 -5.81 8.29 11.54
CA ILE A 123 -4.62 8.88 12.13
C ILE A 123 -3.60 7.78 12.37
N THR A 124 -2.32 8.12 12.28
CA THR A 124 -1.21 7.21 12.60
C THR A 124 -0.40 7.84 13.72
N LEU A 125 -0.44 7.23 14.90
CA LEU A 125 0.25 7.76 16.06
C LEU A 125 1.73 7.37 16.05
N SER A 126 2.53 8.20 16.71
CA SER A 126 3.97 7.99 16.88
C SER A 126 4.34 8.38 18.31
N PRO A 127 5.57 8.14 18.78
CA PRO A 127 6.01 8.62 20.08
C PRO A 127 5.80 10.12 20.30
N ALA A 128 5.90 10.93 19.23
CA ALA A 128 5.64 12.38 19.28
C ALA A 128 4.15 12.71 19.53
N HIS A 129 3.22 11.83 19.15
CA HIS A 129 1.77 12.01 19.29
C HIS A 129 1.17 11.14 20.42
N SER A 130 2.00 10.77 21.41
CA SER A 130 1.60 9.88 22.51
C SER A 130 0.72 10.55 23.58
N SER A 131 0.65 11.89 23.59
CA SER A 131 -0.19 12.64 24.54
C SER A 131 -1.65 12.74 24.07
N VAL A 132 -2.57 12.90 25.03
CA VAL A 132 -4.00 13.11 24.72
C VAL A 132 -4.22 14.33 23.82
N THR A 133 -3.50 15.44 24.06
CA THR A 133 -3.66 16.66 23.25
C THR A 133 -3.22 16.45 21.82
N GLU A 134 -2.04 15.85 21.61
CA GLU A 134 -1.49 15.59 20.28
C GLU A 134 -2.40 14.63 19.50
N CYS A 135 -2.89 13.56 20.13
CA CYS A 135 -3.87 12.66 19.53
C CYS A 135 -5.15 13.39 19.09
N LEU A 136 -5.67 14.31 19.93
CA LEU A 136 -6.85 15.11 19.56
C LEU A 136 -6.54 16.10 18.43
N LEU A 137 -5.33 16.65 18.35
CA LEU A 137 -4.91 17.53 17.25
C LEU A 137 -4.81 16.75 15.93
N GLU A 138 -4.20 15.57 15.93
CA GLU A 138 -4.16 14.66 14.77
C GLU A 138 -5.57 14.29 14.30
N LEU A 139 -6.48 13.98 15.23
CA LEU A 139 -7.89 13.72 14.91
C LEU A 139 -8.58 14.94 14.30
N ALA A 140 -8.35 16.13 14.86
CA ALA A 140 -8.95 17.35 14.37
C ALA A 140 -8.49 17.65 12.93
N ASP A 141 -7.19 17.49 12.65
CA ASP A 141 -6.63 17.66 11.32
C ASP A 141 -7.19 16.65 10.31
N ALA A 142 -7.21 15.36 10.67
CA ALA A 142 -7.80 14.31 9.83
C ALA A 142 -9.29 14.54 9.53
N LEU A 143 -10.03 15.16 10.45
CA LEU A 143 -11.43 15.53 10.28
C LEU A 143 -11.65 16.84 9.50
N GLY A 144 -10.56 17.54 9.14
CA GLY A 144 -10.57 18.82 8.44
C GLY A 144 -11.07 19.98 9.31
N LEU A 145 -10.91 19.90 10.63
CA LEU A 145 -11.29 20.97 11.55
C LEU A 145 -10.23 22.07 11.54
N LYS A 146 -10.64 23.28 11.16
CA LYS A 146 -9.77 24.47 11.14
C LYS A 146 -9.95 25.32 12.40
N ASP A 147 -8.93 26.10 12.74
CA ASP A 147 -8.94 27.11 13.81
C ASP A 147 -9.37 26.58 15.18
N VAL A 148 -8.98 25.34 15.48
CA VAL A 148 -9.37 24.68 16.73
C VAL A 148 -8.48 25.15 17.87
N SER A 149 -9.10 25.55 18.99
CA SER A 149 -8.41 25.84 20.25
C SER A 149 -7.49 24.68 20.65
N LYS A 150 -6.28 24.97 21.16
CA LYS A 150 -5.38 23.94 21.69
C LYS A 150 -5.84 23.35 23.03
N ASN A 151 -6.95 23.83 23.58
CA ASN A 151 -7.54 23.28 24.79
C ASN A 151 -8.17 21.90 24.52
N LYS A 152 -7.80 20.89 25.33
CA LYS A 152 -8.29 19.51 25.22
C LYS A 152 -9.84 19.41 25.19
N GLY A 153 -10.51 20.21 26.02
CA GLY A 153 -11.97 20.20 26.13
C GLY A 153 -12.64 20.72 24.86
N ASP A 154 -12.09 21.79 24.27
CA ASP A 154 -12.61 22.37 23.04
C ASP A 154 -12.35 21.46 21.83
N LEU A 155 -11.17 20.87 21.72
CA LEU A 155 -10.85 19.86 20.70
C LEU A 155 -11.82 18.68 20.77
N SER A 156 -11.97 18.09 21.96
CA SER A 156 -12.89 16.97 22.21
C SER A 156 -14.32 17.32 21.77
N ARG A 157 -14.80 18.52 22.12
CA ARG A 157 -16.16 18.96 21.76
C ARG A 157 -16.30 19.18 20.25
N ALA A 158 -15.30 19.76 19.59
CA ALA A 158 -15.31 19.99 18.15
C ALA A 158 -15.32 18.65 17.38
N ILE A 159 -14.47 17.71 17.77
CA ILE A 159 -14.41 16.35 17.20
C ILE A 159 -15.75 15.64 17.38
N ARG A 160 -16.31 15.64 18.60
CA ARG A 160 -17.62 15.01 18.88
C ARG A 160 -18.72 15.60 17.99
N ARG A 161 -18.80 16.93 17.87
CA ARG A 161 -19.80 17.58 17.01
C ARG A 161 -19.66 17.16 15.55
N LYS A 162 -18.43 17.02 15.05
CA LYS A 162 -18.16 16.61 13.67
C LYS A 162 -18.55 15.15 13.40
N LEU A 163 -18.42 14.28 14.39
CA LEU A 163 -18.67 12.85 14.28
C LEU A 163 -20.12 12.44 14.61
N THR A 164 -20.81 13.21 15.45
CA THR A 164 -22.17 12.86 15.91
C THR A 164 -23.16 12.86 14.75
N GLY A 165 -23.95 11.80 14.63
CA GLY A 165 -24.93 11.62 13.55
C GLY A 165 -24.29 11.23 12.21
N VAL A 166 -22.97 11.03 12.15
CA VAL A 166 -22.28 10.57 10.94
C VAL A 166 -22.01 9.08 11.05
N GLN A 167 -22.50 8.31 10.07
CA GLN A 167 -22.17 6.89 9.94
C GLN A 167 -20.77 6.71 9.33
N GLY A 168 -19.75 7.07 10.10
CA GLY A 168 -18.35 7.06 9.71
C GLY A 168 -17.52 5.99 10.39
N LEU A 169 -16.25 5.92 9.99
CA LEU A 169 -15.24 5.06 10.60
C LEU A 169 -13.99 5.87 10.93
N LEU A 170 -13.56 5.81 12.18
CA LEU A 170 -12.29 6.35 12.63
C LEU A 170 -11.29 5.22 12.88
N ILE A 171 -10.18 5.23 12.16
CA ILE A 171 -9.08 4.28 12.32
C ILE A 171 -7.92 4.99 13.04
N VAL A 172 -7.46 4.40 14.15
CA VAL A 172 -6.29 4.87 14.89
C VAL A 172 -5.20 3.84 14.75
N ASP A 173 -4.22 4.11 13.89
CA ASP A 173 -3.07 3.23 13.64
C ASP A 173 -1.93 3.54 14.60
N GLU A 174 -1.15 2.50 14.92
CA GLU A 174 -0.12 2.51 15.98
C GLU A 174 -0.65 3.05 17.33
N ALA A 175 -1.89 2.67 17.67
CA ALA A 175 -2.59 3.09 18.89
C ALA A 175 -1.88 2.66 20.18
N ASP A 176 -0.93 1.72 20.11
CA ASP A 176 -0.11 1.32 21.25
C ASP A 176 0.88 2.39 21.73
N HIS A 177 1.04 3.49 20.98
CA HIS A 177 1.74 4.68 21.47
C HIS A 177 0.94 5.50 22.50
N LEU A 178 -0.38 5.29 22.62
CA LEU A 178 -1.19 5.99 23.60
C LEU A 178 -1.13 5.34 24.98
N GLY A 179 -1.03 6.19 26.00
CA GLY A 179 -1.33 5.80 27.37
C GLY A 179 -2.83 5.55 27.60
N VAL A 180 -3.15 5.04 28.79
CA VAL A 180 -4.52 4.74 29.23
C VAL A 180 -5.46 5.94 29.08
N GLU A 181 -5.02 7.14 29.45
CA GLU A 181 -5.82 8.37 29.33
C GLU A 181 -6.21 8.68 27.87
N GLY A 182 -5.30 8.44 26.91
CA GLY A 182 -5.57 8.65 25.50
C GLY A 182 -6.60 7.67 24.96
N LEU A 183 -6.48 6.40 25.34
CA LEU A 183 -7.45 5.36 24.97
C LEU A 183 -8.84 5.63 25.59
N GLU A 184 -8.91 6.06 26.84
CA GLU A 184 -10.17 6.45 27.48
C GLU A 184 -10.80 7.68 26.82
N GLN A 185 -9.98 8.63 26.34
CA GLN A 185 -10.48 9.78 25.60
C GLN A 185 -11.08 9.38 24.25
N LEU A 186 -10.43 8.46 23.51
CA LEU A 186 -10.97 7.90 22.27
C LEU A 186 -12.29 7.15 22.53
N ARG A 187 -12.33 6.31 23.57
CA ARG A 187 -13.56 5.63 24.01
C ARG A 187 -14.68 6.61 24.31
N ALA A 188 -14.39 7.69 25.04
CA ALA A 188 -15.37 8.69 25.38
C ALA A 188 -15.91 9.44 24.14
N ILE A 189 -15.07 9.67 23.12
CA ILE A 189 -15.50 10.26 21.83
C ILE A 189 -16.44 9.30 21.10
N GLN A 190 -16.08 8.01 21.04
CA GLN A 190 -16.91 6.99 20.40
C GLN A 190 -18.29 6.89 21.09
N ASP A 191 -18.34 6.77 22.42
CA ASP A 191 -19.59 6.69 23.19
C ASP A 191 -20.55 7.85 22.92
N ALA A 192 -20.02 9.07 22.77
CA ALA A 192 -20.87 10.25 22.57
C ALA A 192 -21.28 10.49 21.12
N SER A 193 -20.49 10.01 20.16
CA SER A 193 -20.75 10.24 18.73
C SER A 193 -21.43 9.06 18.03
N GLY A 194 -21.25 7.84 18.54
CA GLY A 194 -21.69 6.60 17.90
C GLY A 194 -20.87 6.20 16.67
N VAL A 195 -19.74 6.86 16.40
CA VAL A 195 -18.90 6.54 15.23
C VAL A 195 -18.30 5.14 15.36
N GLY A 196 -18.16 4.42 14.24
CA GLY A 196 -17.34 3.20 14.23
C GLY A 196 -15.88 3.55 14.51
N MET A 197 -15.20 2.78 15.36
CA MET A 197 -13.80 3.03 15.72
C MET A 197 -12.96 1.76 15.68
N VAL A 198 -11.78 1.84 15.06
CA VAL A 198 -10.82 0.74 15.00
C VAL A 198 -9.48 1.20 15.56
N LEU A 199 -8.98 0.48 16.55
CA LEU A 199 -7.64 0.68 17.11
C LEU A 199 -6.70 -0.38 16.56
N ILE A 200 -5.69 0.02 15.82
CA ILE A 200 -4.65 -0.88 15.28
C ILE A 200 -3.37 -0.65 16.08
N GLY A 201 -2.71 -1.73 16.50
CA GLY A 201 -1.43 -1.59 17.17
C GLY A 201 -0.68 -2.90 17.38
N ASN A 202 0.44 -2.80 18.08
CA ASN A 202 1.26 -3.94 18.46
C ASN A 202 0.62 -4.71 19.64
N PRO A 203 0.54 -6.06 19.57
CA PRO A 203 0.05 -6.90 20.67
C PRO A 203 0.66 -6.56 22.04
N GLN A 204 1.96 -6.22 22.11
CA GLN A 204 2.65 -5.99 23.38
C GLN A 204 2.26 -4.67 24.04
N GLY A 205 2.12 -3.59 23.27
CA GLY A 205 1.80 -2.28 23.83
C GLY A 205 0.34 -2.18 24.28
N LEU A 206 -0.60 -2.70 23.48
CA LEU A 206 -2.02 -2.78 23.87
C LEU A 206 -2.24 -3.75 25.05
N SER A 207 -1.46 -4.83 25.14
CA SER A 207 -1.46 -5.73 26.30
C SER A 207 -0.94 -5.07 27.58
N ARG A 208 0.07 -4.20 27.51
CA ARG A 208 0.55 -3.47 28.70
C ARG A 208 -0.52 -2.55 29.27
N ALA A 209 -1.26 -1.86 28.42
CA ALA A 209 -2.36 -1.01 28.86
C ALA A 209 -3.47 -1.83 29.58
N SER A 210 -3.69 -3.09 29.17
CA SER A 210 -4.69 -3.98 29.78
C SER A 210 -4.39 -4.40 31.24
N ARG A 211 -3.12 -4.35 31.67
CA ARG A 211 -2.71 -4.79 33.02
C ARG A 211 -3.06 -3.80 34.13
N TYR A 212 -3.47 -2.59 33.79
CA TYR A 212 -3.66 -1.51 34.76
C TYR A 212 -5.05 -1.47 35.43
N GLY A 213 -6.00 -2.37 35.10
CA GLY A 213 -7.37 -2.35 35.66
C GLY A 213 -8.23 -1.17 35.18
N ASP A 214 -7.61 -0.03 34.87
CA ASP A 214 -8.22 1.22 34.43
C ASP A 214 -8.89 1.16 33.04
N LEU A 215 -8.57 0.14 32.23
CA LEU A 215 -9.17 -0.07 30.92
C LEU A 215 -10.49 -0.86 30.95
N ALA A 216 -11.03 -1.20 32.12
CA ALA A 216 -12.30 -1.94 32.21
C ALA A 216 -13.43 -1.27 31.40
N ARG A 217 -13.45 0.07 31.36
CA ARG A 217 -14.40 0.85 30.58
C ARG A 217 -14.18 0.70 29.08
N LEU A 218 -12.94 0.83 28.59
CA LEU A 218 -12.60 0.53 27.21
C LEU A 218 -12.96 -0.92 26.83
N PHE A 219 -12.59 -1.91 27.65
CA PHE A 219 -12.88 -3.32 27.37
C PHE A 219 -14.37 -3.62 27.26
N SER A 220 -15.21 -2.97 28.07
CA SER A 220 -16.66 -3.11 27.96
C SER A 220 -17.23 -2.63 26.61
N ARG A 221 -16.50 -1.76 25.89
CA ARG A 221 -16.89 -1.20 24.59
C ARG A 221 -16.21 -1.86 23.40
N ILE A 222 -15.19 -2.69 23.63
CA ILE A 222 -14.55 -3.46 22.58
C ILE A 222 -15.50 -4.59 22.17
N ALA A 223 -16.10 -4.47 20.99
CA ALA A 223 -17.00 -5.51 20.46
C ALA A 223 -16.21 -6.74 19.99
N ARG A 224 -15.03 -6.53 19.37
CA ARG A 224 -14.17 -7.62 18.91
C ARG A 224 -12.70 -7.24 18.90
N ALA A 225 -11.85 -8.19 19.32
CA ALA A 225 -10.42 -8.16 19.08
C ALA A 225 -10.04 -9.14 17.95
N LYS A 226 -9.33 -8.66 16.93
CA LYS A 226 -8.78 -9.49 15.83
C LYS A 226 -7.27 -9.55 15.97
N GLN A 227 -6.72 -10.77 16.01
CA GLN A 227 -5.28 -10.98 16.07
C GLN A 227 -4.74 -11.54 14.75
N LEU A 228 -3.77 -10.85 14.15
CA LEU A 228 -3.06 -11.24 12.93
C LEU A 228 -1.63 -11.68 13.29
N LYS A 229 -1.45 -12.96 13.58
CA LYS A 229 -0.19 -13.50 14.11
C LYS A 229 0.93 -13.58 13.08
N LYS A 230 0.60 -13.95 11.85
CA LYS A 230 1.55 -14.14 10.74
C LYS A 230 0.86 -13.86 9.40
N ALA A 231 1.67 -13.68 8.36
CA ALA A 231 1.19 -13.69 6.98
C ALA A 231 0.53 -15.04 6.67
N LYS A 232 -0.62 -15.02 5.97
CA LYS A 232 -1.25 -16.26 5.52
C LYS A 232 -0.61 -16.72 4.24
N ILE A 233 -0.59 -18.03 4.03
CA ILE A 233 -0.16 -18.64 2.76
C ILE A 233 -0.97 -18.08 1.59
N ALA A 234 -2.28 -17.87 1.79
CA ALA A 234 -3.16 -17.27 0.79
C ALA A 234 -2.77 -15.82 0.44
N ASP A 235 -2.23 -15.05 1.39
CA ASP A 235 -1.77 -13.69 1.13
C ASP A 235 -0.50 -13.71 0.26
N VAL A 236 0.43 -14.61 0.56
CA VAL A 236 1.67 -14.80 -0.24
C VAL A 236 1.32 -15.26 -1.66
N LYS A 237 0.39 -16.20 -1.81
CA LYS A 237 -0.10 -16.65 -3.12
C LYS A 237 -0.77 -15.52 -3.91
N ALA A 238 -1.60 -14.70 -3.27
CA ALA A 238 -2.22 -13.55 -3.91
C ALA A 238 -1.17 -12.55 -4.42
N ILE A 239 -0.12 -12.30 -3.63
CA ILE A 239 1.01 -11.47 -4.05
C ILE A 239 1.73 -12.13 -5.23
N ALA A 240 2.11 -13.41 -5.15
CA ALA A 240 2.79 -14.11 -6.24
C ALA A 240 2.01 -14.01 -7.56
N ASN A 241 0.71 -14.26 -7.53
CA ASN A 241 -0.17 -14.13 -8.69
C ASN A 241 -0.17 -12.70 -9.27
N ALA A 242 -0.20 -11.67 -8.41
CA ALA A 242 -0.15 -10.28 -8.85
C ALA A 242 1.19 -9.90 -9.51
N TRP A 243 2.26 -10.60 -9.17
CA TRP A 243 3.58 -10.47 -9.78
C TRP A 243 3.77 -11.42 -10.99
N GLY A 244 2.77 -12.20 -11.38
CA GLY A 244 2.87 -13.20 -12.46
C GLY A 244 3.74 -14.40 -12.11
N ILE A 245 4.02 -14.64 -10.83
CA ILE A 245 4.86 -15.73 -10.35
C ILE A 245 3.99 -16.96 -10.11
N THR A 246 4.20 -18.01 -10.91
CA THR A 246 3.46 -19.28 -10.81
C THR A 246 4.33 -20.48 -10.44
N GLY A 247 5.65 -20.31 -10.38
CA GLY A 247 6.59 -21.39 -10.08
C GLY A 247 6.56 -21.82 -8.61
N GLU A 248 6.63 -23.13 -8.37
CA GLU A 248 6.59 -23.69 -7.01
C GLU A 248 7.81 -23.31 -6.17
N ASN A 249 9.00 -23.26 -6.79
CA ASN A 249 10.23 -22.89 -6.12
C ASN A 249 10.22 -21.42 -5.68
N GLU A 250 9.78 -20.52 -6.56
CA GLU A 250 9.59 -19.10 -6.23
C GLU A 250 8.59 -18.95 -5.09
N LEU A 251 7.44 -19.63 -5.16
CA LEU A 251 6.43 -19.60 -4.09
C LEU A 251 6.99 -20.09 -2.75
N ALA A 252 7.80 -21.15 -2.74
CA ALA A 252 8.43 -21.66 -1.54
C ALA A 252 9.39 -20.63 -0.93
N VAL A 253 10.20 -19.96 -1.75
CA VAL A 253 11.09 -18.88 -1.30
C VAL A 253 10.28 -17.70 -0.75
N MET A 254 9.24 -17.27 -1.46
CA MET A 254 8.37 -16.18 -1.02
C MET A 254 7.70 -16.49 0.33
N GLN A 255 7.24 -17.73 0.52
CA GLN A 255 6.66 -18.19 1.78
C GLN A 255 7.69 -18.17 2.92
N ALA A 256 8.91 -18.67 2.67
CA ALA A 256 9.99 -18.65 3.65
C ALA A 256 10.39 -17.22 4.06
N ILE A 257 10.36 -16.26 3.12
CA ILE A 257 10.61 -14.84 3.40
C ILE A 257 9.46 -14.25 4.23
N ALA A 258 8.21 -14.54 3.89
CA ALA A 258 7.04 -14.03 4.60
C ALA A 258 6.91 -14.55 6.05
N GLU A 259 7.62 -15.61 6.40
CA GLU A 259 7.72 -16.15 7.77
C GLU A 259 8.77 -15.43 8.64
N LYS A 260 9.65 -14.63 8.03
CA LYS A 260 10.64 -13.82 8.77
C LYS A 260 10.00 -12.61 9.45
N PRO A 261 10.65 -12.01 10.47
CA PRO A 261 10.20 -10.75 11.05
C PRO A 261 9.98 -9.68 9.99
N GLY A 262 8.83 -9.00 10.02
CA GLY A 262 8.42 -8.04 8.98
C GLY A 262 7.59 -8.64 7.84
N ALA A 263 7.47 -9.97 7.75
CA ALA A 263 6.46 -10.68 6.95
C ALA A 263 6.28 -10.15 5.51
N LEU A 264 5.06 -9.77 5.11
CA LEU A 264 4.76 -9.32 3.75
C LEU A 264 5.47 -8.02 3.37
N ARG A 265 5.86 -7.18 4.34
CA ARG A 265 6.66 -5.97 4.07
C ARG A 265 8.04 -6.34 3.54
N VAL A 266 8.71 -7.27 4.23
CA VAL A 266 10.02 -7.78 3.81
C VAL A 266 9.91 -8.46 2.45
N LEU A 267 8.89 -9.31 2.27
CA LEU A 267 8.62 -9.93 0.97
C LEU A 267 8.45 -8.89 -0.14
N THR A 268 7.61 -7.87 0.07
CA THR A 268 7.34 -6.84 -0.94
C THR A 268 8.60 -6.04 -1.30
N HIS A 269 9.41 -5.66 -0.31
CA HIS A 269 10.70 -5.00 -0.56
C HIS A 269 11.64 -5.88 -1.37
N THR A 270 11.74 -7.17 -1.03
CA THR A 270 12.55 -8.14 -1.76
C THR A 270 12.09 -8.27 -3.21
N LEU A 271 10.78 -8.42 -3.45
CA LEU A 271 10.23 -8.53 -4.80
C LEU A 271 10.49 -7.28 -5.64
N ASN A 272 10.37 -6.08 -5.04
CA ASN A 272 10.69 -4.84 -5.71
C ASN A 272 12.15 -4.79 -6.17
N GLN A 273 13.10 -5.22 -5.33
CA GLN A 273 14.52 -5.25 -5.69
C GLN A 273 14.82 -6.33 -6.73
N ALA A 274 14.26 -7.52 -6.54
CA ALA A 274 14.40 -8.62 -7.49
C ALA A 274 13.84 -8.25 -8.87
N TRP A 275 12.76 -7.47 -8.92
CA TRP A 275 12.18 -6.96 -10.17
C TRP A 275 13.09 -5.93 -10.85
N ILE A 276 13.73 -5.04 -10.10
CA ILE A 276 14.71 -4.08 -10.67
C ILE A 276 15.85 -4.85 -11.35
N ALA A 277 16.40 -5.88 -10.69
CA ALA A 277 17.45 -6.73 -11.24
C ALA A 277 16.98 -7.48 -12.50
N ALA A 278 15.85 -8.18 -12.42
CA ALA A 278 15.29 -8.94 -13.54
C ALA A 278 14.98 -8.05 -14.77
N ASN A 279 14.39 -6.88 -14.53
CA ASN A 279 14.10 -5.90 -15.57
C ASN A 279 15.39 -5.33 -16.20
N GLY A 280 16.45 -5.13 -15.42
CA GLY A 280 17.77 -4.75 -15.93
C GLY A 280 18.40 -5.80 -16.85
N GLU A 281 18.15 -7.08 -16.58
CA GLU A 281 18.60 -8.22 -17.39
C GLU A 281 17.64 -8.55 -18.56
N GLY A 282 16.47 -7.92 -18.61
CA GLY A 282 15.41 -8.24 -19.58
C GLY A 282 14.82 -9.65 -19.40
N SER A 283 14.90 -10.19 -18.18
CA SER A 283 14.45 -11.54 -17.85
C SER A 283 13.23 -11.50 -16.91
N LEU A 284 12.48 -12.61 -16.85
CA LEU A 284 11.39 -12.74 -15.87
C LEU A 284 11.94 -12.85 -14.45
N LEU A 285 11.08 -12.56 -13.46
CA LEU A 285 11.44 -12.77 -12.07
C LEU A 285 11.64 -14.27 -11.81
N THR A 286 12.80 -14.64 -11.27
CA THR A 286 13.16 -16.04 -10.97
C THR A 286 13.47 -16.21 -9.50
N GLU A 287 13.48 -17.46 -9.05
CA GLU A 287 13.94 -17.83 -7.70
C GLU A 287 15.32 -17.22 -7.36
N LYS A 288 16.24 -17.21 -8.33
CA LYS A 288 17.59 -16.63 -8.17
C LYS A 288 17.52 -15.13 -7.85
N HIS A 289 16.71 -14.37 -8.60
CA HIS A 289 16.54 -12.94 -8.36
C HIS A 289 16.01 -12.66 -6.95
N ILE A 290 14.99 -13.42 -6.53
CA ILE A 290 14.36 -13.26 -5.20
C ILE A 290 15.36 -13.58 -4.08
N LYS A 291 16.11 -14.68 -4.20
CA LYS A 291 17.12 -15.07 -3.18
C LYS A 291 18.25 -14.05 -3.08
N THR A 292 18.78 -13.59 -4.21
CA THR A 292 19.88 -12.60 -4.23
C THR A 292 19.42 -11.28 -3.60
N ALA A 293 18.25 -10.76 -4.01
CA ALA A 293 17.69 -9.54 -3.45
C ALA A 293 17.44 -9.64 -1.94
N PHE A 294 16.93 -10.78 -1.46
CA PHE A 294 16.75 -10.99 -0.02
C PHE A 294 18.07 -10.98 0.73
N LYS A 295 19.12 -11.58 0.15
CA LYS A 295 20.45 -11.64 0.76
C LYS A 295 21.08 -10.25 0.89
N GLU A 296 21.03 -9.46 -0.18
CA GLU A 296 21.61 -8.12 -0.22
C GLU A 296 20.95 -7.17 0.79
N VAL A 297 19.63 -7.25 0.94
CA VAL A 297 18.88 -6.31 1.78
C VAL A 297 18.84 -6.73 3.25
N TYR A 298 18.74 -8.02 3.55
CA TYR A 298 18.40 -8.50 4.91
C TYR A 298 19.41 -9.47 5.52
N SER A 299 20.43 -9.91 4.77
CA SER A 299 21.39 -10.92 5.26
C SER A 299 22.80 -10.37 5.48
N ASN A 300 23.00 -9.05 5.37
CA ASN A 300 24.28 -8.40 5.64
C ASN A 300 24.20 -7.52 6.90
N PRO A 301 24.60 -8.03 8.09
CA PRO A 301 24.55 -7.29 9.35
C PRO A 301 25.40 -6.02 9.35
N GLU A 302 26.46 -5.97 8.54
CA GLU A 302 27.37 -4.82 8.47
C GLU A 302 26.70 -3.56 7.89
N LEU A 303 25.72 -3.71 6.99
CA LEU A 303 24.98 -2.59 6.40
C LEU A 303 23.97 -1.95 7.37
N LEU A 304 23.41 -2.73 8.32
CA LEU A 304 22.52 -2.20 9.36
C LEU A 304 23.29 -1.55 10.52
N ALA A 305 24.59 -1.84 10.66
CA ALA A 305 25.46 -1.26 11.68
C ALA A 305 26.15 0.07 11.24
N GLN A 306 26.00 0.45 9.97
CA GLN A 306 26.59 1.66 9.37
C GLN A 306 25.58 2.80 9.19
N VAL A 307 24.32 2.64 9.65
CA VAL A 307 23.25 3.66 9.62
C VAL A 307 22.96 4.15 11.03
#